data_AF-A0A9R0Y730-F1
#
_entry.id   AF-A0A9R0Y730-F1
#
_cell.length_a   1.000
_cell.length_b   1.000
_cell.length_c   1.000
_cell.angle_alpha   90.00
_cell.angle_beta   90.00
_cell.angle_gamma   90.00
#
_symmetry.space_group_name_H-M   'P 1'
#
loop_
_entity.id
_entity.type
_entity.pdbx_description
1 polymer ?
#
loop_
_entity_poly.entity_id
_entity_poly.type
_entity_poly.pdbx_seq_one_letter_code
_entity_poly.pdbx_strand_id
1 'polypeptide(L)'
;MGGECVIGEEKHNSSWMVDVEKMLEDDNNPDSRRMDEERWRVQSIYRVPEWLKGTNPKAYQPRLVSLGPLHHCDSNLLPMEGHKRRALVHLIKRSNKQLEDFISAIHDVVEDLEAAYGKDLPVKLRNNRQTFVEVMLTDGCFLLDMMSGPYLDYEMHA
;
A
#
# COMPACT_ATOMS: atom_id res chain seq x y z
N MET A 1 -46.62 -49.22 -14.05
CA MET A 1 -46.11 -48.29 -13.03
C MET A 1 -44.60 -48.23 -13.26
N GLY A 2 -44.04 -47.39 -14.12
CA GLY A 2 -44.42 -46.01 -14.42
C GLY A 2 -43.80 -45.12 -13.36
N GLY A 3 -42.51 -44.80 -13.53
CA GLY A 3 -41.74 -43.96 -12.63
C GLY A 3 -40.50 -43.47 -13.37
N GLU A 4 -40.68 -42.48 -14.23
CA GLU A 4 -39.58 -41.73 -14.84
C GLU A 4 -38.86 -40.93 -13.75
N CYS A 5 -37.55 -41.14 -13.64
CA CYS A 5 -36.68 -40.21 -12.93
C CYS A 5 -36.52 -38.98 -13.83
N VAL A 6 -37.30 -37.94 -13.56
CA VAL A 6 -37.17 -36.66 -14.25
C VAL A 6 -35.86 -36.03 -13.77
N ILE A 7 -34.82 -36.14 -14.58
CA ILE A 7 -33.58 -35.39 -14.38
C ILE A 7 -33.94 -33.95 -14.77
N GLY A 8 -34.37 -33.16 -13.80
CA GLY A 8 -34.47 -31.72 -13.96
C GLY A 8 -33.06 -31.18 -14.20
N GLU A 9 -32.75 -30.90 -15.47
CA GLU A 9 -31.65 -30.01 -15.83
C GLU A 9 -32.00 -28.59 -15.36
N GLU A 10 -31.89 -28.33 -14.06
CA GLU A 10 -31.75 -26.97 -13.59
C GLU A 10 -30.34 -26.52 -13.93
N LYS A 11 -30.22 -25.76 -15.02
CA LYS A 11 -29.04 -24.96 -15.36
C LYS A 11 -28.84 -23.92 -14.26
N HIS A 12 -28.29 -24.35 -13.14
CA HIS A 12 -27.68 -23.46 -12.18
C HIS A 12 -26.43 -22.92 -12.86
N ASN A 13 -26.57 -21.80 -13.59
CA ASN A 13 -25.44 -21.08 -14.16
C ASN A 13 -24.53 -20.75 -12.98
N SER A 14 -23.46 -21.53 -12.81
CA SER A 14 -22.63 -21.47 -11.62
C SER A 14 -22.06 -20.07 -11.50
N SER A 15 -22.10 -19.47 -10.31
CA SER A 15 -21.63 -18.10 -10.06
C SER A 15 -20.32 -17.75 -10.79
N TRP A 16 -19.37 -18.69 -10.82
CA TRP A 16 -18.08 -18.52 -11.50
C TRP A 16 -18.20 -18.31 -13.03
N MET A 17 -19.21 -18.90 -13.68
CA MET A 17 -19.44 -18.76 -15.11
C MET A 17 -19.95 -17.36 -15.44
N VAL A 18 -20.87 -16.82 -14.61
CA VAL A 18 -21.34 -15.43 -14.72
C VAL A 18 -20.19 -14.46 -14.47
N ASP A 19 -19.33 -14.75 -13.49
CA ASP A 19 -18.15 -13.94 -13.21
C ASP A 19 -17.17 -13.95 -14.41
N VAL A 20 -16.90 -15.13 -15.00
CA VAL A 20 -16.00 -15.27 -16.15
C VAL A 20 -16.59 -14.61 -17.40
N GLU A 21 -17.88 -14.76 -17.66
CA GLU A 21 -18.55 -14.13 -18.81
C GLU A 21 -18.48 -12.61 -18.69
N LYS A 22 -18.72 -12.07 -17.49
CA LYS A 22 -18.53 -10.64 -17.20
C LYS A 22 -17.07 -10.20 -17.39
N MET A 23 -16.09 -10.98 -16.95
CA MET A 23 -14.67 -10.67 -17.18
C MET A 23 -14.31 -10.63 -18.67
N LEU A 24 -14.92 -11.51 -19.49
CA LEU A 24 -14.74 -11.52 -20.95
C LEU A 24 -15.40 -10.31 -21.62
N GLU A 25 -16.56 -9.87 -21.12
CA GLU A 25 -17.23 -8.65 -21.58
C GLU A 25 -16.41 -7.40 -21.25
N ASP A 26 -15.91 -7.31 -20.02
CA ASP A 26 -15.06 -6.20 -19.56
C ASP A 26 -13.73 -6.17 -20.34
N ASP A 27 -13.11 -7.31 -20.61
CA ASP A 27 -11.89 -7.38 -21.44
C ASP A 27 -12.14 -6.99 -22.91
N ASN A 28 -13.32 -7.26 -23.46
CA ASN A 28 -13.67 -6.80 -24.81
C ASN A 28 -13.98 -5.30 -24.89
N ASN A 29 -14.17 -4.62 -23.75
CA ASN A 29 -14.36 -3.18 -23.71
C ASN A 29 -13.01 -2.44 -23.80
N PRO A 30 -12.74 -1.69 -24.89
CA PRO A 30 -11.47 -0.99 -25.07
C PRO A 30 -11.21 0.11 -24.01
N ASP A 31 -12.25 0.64 -23.36
CA ASP A 31 -12.10 1.65 -22.30
C ASP A 31 -11.68 1.00 -20.97
N SER A 32 -12.25 -0.18 -20.66
CA SER A 32 -11.87 -0.97 -19.48
C SER A 32 -10.44 -1.49 -19.59
N ARG A 33 -10.05 -2.03 -20.76
CA ARG A 33 -8.67 -2.46 -21.03
C ARG A 33 -7.65 -1.35 -20.84
N ARG A 34 -7.95 -0.13 -21.30
CA ARG A 34 -7.06 1.03 -21.11
C ARG A 34 -6.90 1.39 -19.64
N MET A 35 -8.01 1.43 -18.89
CA MET A 35 -7.95 1.72 -17.45
C MET A 35 -7.18 0.64 -16.67
N ASP A 36 -7.35 -0.64 -16.98
CA ASP A 36 -6.62 -1.72 -16.33
C ASP A 36 -5.13 -1.75 -16.70
N GLU A 37 -4.80 -1.49 -17.97
CA GLU A 37 -3.42 -1.35 -18.42
C GLU A 37 -2.73 -0.13 -17.80
N GLU A 38 -3.40 1.01 -17.71
CA GLU A 38 -2.90 2.19 -17.00
C GLU A 38 -2.71 1.89 -15.51
N ARG A 39 -3.68 1.24 -14.87
CA ARG A 39 -3.57 0.83 -13.47
C ARG A 39 -2.40 -0.13 -13.21
N TRP A 40 -2.13 -1.06 -14.13
CA TRP A 40 -0.94 -1.93 -14.06
C TRP A 40 0.37 -1.25 -14.42
N ARG A 41 0.34 -0.18 -15.21
CA ARG A 41 1.54 0.64 -15.47
C ARG A 41 1.90 1.55 -14.30
N VAL A 42 0.93 1.94 -13.46
CA VAL A 42 1.16 2.86 -12.34
C VAL A 42 1.62 2.13 -11.07
N GLN A 43 1.21 0.88 -10.85
CA GLN A 43 1.68 0.10 -9.69
C GLN A 43 3.19 -0.20 -9.81
N SER A 44 3.95 0.26 -8.82
CA SER A 44 5.41 0.14 -8.78
C SER A 44 5.95 -0.39 -7.45
N ILE A 45 5.10 -0.48 -6.42
CA ILE A 45 5.41 -1.04 -5.11
C ILE A 45 4.53 -2.27 -4.88
N TYR A 46 5.18 -3.41 -4.67
CA TYR A 46 4.52 -4.71 -4.61
C TYR A 46 4.74 -5.37 -3.25
N ARG A 47 3.71 -6.05 -2.76
CA ARG A 47 3.85 -6.92 -1.60
C ARG A 47 4.56 -8.21 -2.04
N VAL A 48 5.61 -8.57 -1.29
CA VAL A 48 6.29 -9.85 -1.50
C VAL A 48 5.31 -11.01 -1.28
N PRO A 49 5.19 -11.97 -2.23
CA PRO A 49 4.33 -13.14 -2.07
C PRO A 49 4.72 -13.98 -0.84
N GLU A 50 3.73 -14.57 -0.18
CA GLU A 50 3.95 -15.27 1.09
C GLU A 50 4.84 -16.52 0.97
N TRP A 51 4.74 -17.24 -0.14
CA TRP A 51 5.62 -18.38 -0.42
C TRP A 51 7.09 -17.95 -0.52
N LEU A 52 7.36 -16.77 -1.08
CA LEU A 52 8.70 -16.24 -1.22
C LEU A 52 9.23 -15.77 0.14
N LYS A 53 8.39 -15.13 0.96
CA LYS A 53 8.74 -14.80 2.35
C LYS A 53 9.11 -16.03 3.15
N GLY A 54 8.38 -17.14 2.97
CA GLY A 54 8.66 -18.40 3.65
C GLY A 54 10.05 -18.98 3.36
N THR A 55 10.64 -18.69 2.19
CA THR A 55 11.99 -19.17 1.85
C THR A 55 13.09 -18.49 2.67
N ASN A 56 12.92 -17.20 2.99
CA ASN A 56 13.85 -16.45 3.82
C ASN A 56 13.13 -15.27 4.52
N PRO A 57 12.48 -15.51 5.67
CA PRO A 57 11.69 -14.48 6.34
C PRO A 57 12.51 -13.22 6.69
N LYS A 58 13.80 -13.40 7.03
CA LYS A 58 14.70 -12.31 7.42
C LYS A 58 15.05 -11.36 6.27
N ALA A 59 14.94 -11.80 5.01
CA ALA A 59 15.19 -10.96 3.85
C ALA A 59 14.04 -10.00 3.53
N TYR A 60 12.82 -10.32 3.99
CA TYR A 60 11.60 -9.60 3.62
C TYR A 60 10.90 -8.94 4.81
N GLN A 61 11.45 -9.05 6.01
CA GLN A 61 10.96 -8.36 7.20
C GLN A 61 11.91 -7.22 7.58
N PRO A 62 11.43 -5.97 7.68
CA PRO A 62 12.23 -4.87 8.19
C PRO A 62 12.72 -5.16 9.61
N ARG A 63 13.99 -4.84 9.89
CA ARG A 63 14.63 -5.13 11.19
C ARG A 63 14.69 -3.93 12.13
N LEU A 64 14.70 -2.72 11.57
CA LEU A 64 14.92 -1.49 12.33
C LEU A 64 13.75 -0.52 12.13
N VAL A 65 13.49 -0.13 10.88
CA VAL A 65 12.46 0.85 10.52
C VAL A 65 11.57 0.29 9.41
N SER A 66 10.26 0.49 9.54
CA SER A 66 9.30 0.32 8.44
C SER A 66 9.19 1.62 7.65
N LEU A 67 9.23 1.50 6.33
CA LEU A 67 8.93 2.58 5.40
C LEU A 67 7.74 2.16 4.53
N GLY A 68 6.78 3.06 4.44
CA GLY A 68 5.51 2.84 3.77
C GLY A 68 4.52 1.98 4.56
N PRO A 69 3.34 1.76 3.96
CA PRO A 69 2.18 1.14 4.57
C PRO A 69 2.29 -0.37 4.73
N LEU A 70 3.18 -1.05 3.98
CA LEU A 70 3.18 -2.51 3.89
C LEU A 70 3.63 -3.22 5.17
N HIS A 71 4.49 -2.57 5.96
CA HIS A 71 5.00 -3.05 7.25
C HIS A 71 4.63 -2.11 8.42
N HIS A 72 3.69 -1.18 8.18
CA HIS A 72 3.22 -0.26 9.21
C HIS A 72 2.50 -1.03 10.33
N CYS A 73 2.77 -0.65 11.58
CA CYS A 73 2.26 -1.28 12.81
C CYS A 73 2.83 -2.67 13.17
N ASP A 74 3.95 -3.12 12.60
CA ASP A 74 4.68 -4.26 13.18
C ASP A 74 5.19 -3.87 14.57
N SER A 75 4.84 -4.64 15.60
CA SER A 75 5.12 -4.30 17.01
C SER A 75 6.60 -4.04 17.29
N ASN A 76 7.47 -4.75 16.58
CA ASN A 76 8.92 -4.64 16.70
C ASN A 76 9.49 -3.33 16.11
N LEU A 77 8.69 -2.59 15.33
CA LEU A 77 9.11 -1.39 14.61
C LEU A 77 8.52 -0.10 15.22
N LEU A 78 7.58 -0.24 16.17
CA LEU A 78 6.93 0.90 16.85
C LEU A 78 7.91 1.91 17.46
N PRO A 79 9.05 1.52 18.08
CA PRO A 79 10.00 2.50 18.60
C PRO A 79 10.46 3.52 17.55
N MET A 80 10.63 3.09 16.29
CA MET A 80 11.07 3.96 15.21
C MET A 80 10.01 4.97 14.75
N GLU A 81 8.72 4.72 14.99
CA GLU A 81 7.66 5.70 14.67
C GLU A 81 7.88 7.03 15.40
N GLY A 82 8.41 6.98 16.64
CA GLY A 82 8.79 8.18 17.38
C GLY A 82 9.95 8.94 16.74
N HIS A 83 10.95 8.24 16.20
CA HIS A 83 12.08 8.85 15.48
C HIS A 83 11.60 9.52 14.18
N LYS A 84 10.67 8.89 13.46
CA LYS A 84 10.08 9.45 12.23
C LYS A 84 9.32 10.75 12.50
N ARG A 85 8.53 10.80 13.58
CA ARG A 85 7.86 12.05 14.00
C ARG A 85 8.85 13.15 14.39
N ARG A 86 9.95 12.80 15.06
CA ARG A 86 11.02 13.79 15.40
C ARG A 86 11.69 14.34 14.15
N ALA A 87 11.96 13.51 13.15
CA ALA A 87 12.50 13.93 11.86
C ALA A 87 11.56 14.91 11.13
N LEU A 88 10.25 14.65 11.13
CA LEU A 88 9.25 15.60 10.62
C LEU A 88 9.35 16.97 11.32
N VAL A 89 9.37 16.98 12.66
CA VAL A 89 9.50 18.23 13.43
C VAL A 89 10.80 18.96 13.11
N HIS A 90 11.91 18.23 12.95
CA HIS A 90 13.21 18.80 12.60
C HIS A 90 13.19 19.44 11.22
N LEU A 91 12.63 18.76 10.21
CA LEU A 91 12.50 19.29 8.86
C LEU A 91 11.59 20.53 8.78
N ILE A 92 10.48 20.53 9.51
CA ILE A 92 9.59 21.70 9.59
C ILE A 92 10.37 22.91 10.14
N LYS A 93 11.07 22.73 11.27
CA LYS A 93 11.89 23.79 11.89
C LYS A 93 12.99 24.29 10.96
N ARG A 94 13.71 23.38 10.29
CA ARG A 94 14.83 23.71 9.41
C ARG A 94 14.40 24.41 8.12
N SER A 95 13.23 24.06 7.59
CA SER A 95 12.69 24.64 6.35
C SER A 95 11.97 25.97 6.55
N ASN A 96 11.65 26.34 7.80
CA ASN A 96 10.84 27.52 8.13
C ASN A 96 9.47 27.54 7.40
N LYS A 97 8.89 26.35 7.20
CA LYS A 97 7.55 26.15 6.63
C LYS A 97 6.58 25.70 7.70
N GLN A 98 5.28 25.74 7.40
CA GLN A 98 4.24 25.27 8.30
C GLN A 98 3.95 23.78 8.07
N LEU A 99 3.36 23.10 9.06
CA LEU A 99 3.02 21.68 8.93
C LEU A 99 2.03 21.45 7.78
N GLU A 100 1.12 22.40 7.57
CA GLU A 100 0.12 22.40 6.51
C GLU A 100 0.76 22.31 5.13
N ASP A 101 1.91 22.98 4.91
CA ASP A 101 2.63 22.92 3.63
C ASP A 101 3.11 21.50 3.30
N PHE A 102 3.53 20.75 4.33
CA PHE A 102 3.97 19.36 4.19
C PHE A 102 2.78 18.42 3.95
N ILE A 103 1.69 18.62 4.67
CA ILE A 103 0.46 17.83 4.49
C ILE A 103 -0.10 18.04 3.08
N SER A 104 -0.19 19.30 2.62
CA SER A 104 -0.60 19.64 1.26
C SER A 104 0.31 18.99 0.21
N ALA A 105 1.63 19.01 0.40
CA ALA A 105 2.55 18.38 -0.54
C ALA A 105 2.33 16.86 -0.69
N ILE A 106 1.88 16.15 0.35
CA ILE A 106 1.51 14.74 0.24
C ILE A 106 0.13 14.58 -0.40
N HIS A 107 -0.83 15.45 -0.09
CA HIS A 107 -2.14 15.44 -0.74
C HIS A 107 -2.06 15.68 -2.25
N ASP A 108 -1.13 16.50 -2.73
CA ASP A 108 -0.95 16.77 -4.16
C ASP A 108 -0.52 15.52 -4.96
N VAL A 109 0.00 14.49 -4.27
CA VAL A 109 0.51 13.25 -4.89
C VAL A 109 -0.13 11.99 -4.31
N VAL A 110 -1.18 12.11 -3.50
CA VAL A 110 -1.72 10.97 -2.73
C VAL A 110 -2.34 9.92 -3.65
N GLU A 111 -2.99 10.32 -4.74
CA GLU A 111 -3.52 9.42 -5.76
C GLU A 111 -2.40 8.60 -6.41
N ASP A 112 -1.30 9.24 -6.78
CA ASP A 112 -0.13 8.57 -7.37
C ASP A 112 0.51 7.61 -6.38
N LEU A 113 0.59 7.99 -5.10
CA LEU A 113 1.08 7.11 -4.04
C LEU A 113 0.16 5.90 -3.84
N GLU A 114 -1.16 6.09 -3.79
CA GLU A 114 -2.12 4.99 -3.69
C GLU A 114 -2.03 4.05 -4.91
N ALA A 115 -1.90 4.63 -6.11
CA ALA A 115 -1.77 3.89 -7.35
C ALA A 115 -0.43 3.12 -7.43
N ALA A 116 0.66 3.68 -6.88
CA ALA A 116 1.94 3.02 -6.78
C ALA A 116 1.90 1.72 -5.96
N TYR A 117 1.08 1.65 -4.90
CA TYR A 117 0.80 0.40 -4.18
C TYR A 117 -0.29 -0.45 -4.84
N GLY A 118 -1.18 0.17 -5.62
CA GLY A 118 -2.24 -0.49 -6.37
C GLY A 118 -3.10 -1.39 -5.48
N LYS A 119 -3.17 -2.68 -5.80
CA LYS A 119 -3.95 -3.67 -5.03
C LYS A 119 -3.32 -4.04 -3.69
N ASP A 120 -2.01 -3.83 -3.53
CA ASP A 120 -1.25 -4.25 -2.35
C ASP A 120 -1.35 -3.25 -1.18
N LEU A 121 -1.94 -2.07 -1.41
CA LEU A 121 -2.24 -1.12 -0.34
C LEU A 121 -3.18 -1.76 0.71
N PRO A 122 -2.79 -1.80 2.00
CA PRO A 122 -3.62 -2.40 3.04
C PRO A 122 -5.02 -1.77 3.10
N VAL A 123 -6.06 -2.62 3.17
CA VAL A 123 -7.47 -2.18 3.16
C VAL A 123 -7.76 -1.14 4.24
N LYS A 124 -7.19 -1.28 5.43
CA LYS A 124 -7.35 -0.31 6.54
C LYS A 124 -6.89 1.10 6.16
N LEU A 125 -5.83 1.21 5.36
CA LEU A 125 -5.27 2.48 4.91
C LEU A 125 -5.97 3.00 3.65
N ARG A 126 -6.39 2.09 2.74
CA ARG A 126 -7.25 2.46 1.60
C ARG A 126 -8.56 3.12 2.06
N ASN A 127 -9.13 2.63 3.16
CA ASN A 127 -10.37 3.17 3.73
C ASN A 127 -10.14 4.35 4.68
N ASN A 128 -8.88 4.71 4.94
CA ASN A 128 -8.51 5.82 5.82
C ASN A 128 -7.32 6.57 5.23
N ARG A 129 -7.62 7.40 4.23
CA ARG A 129 -6.64 8.22 3.52
C ARG A 129 -5.86 9.15 4.45
N GLN A 130 -6.48 9.65 5.53
CA GLN A 130 -5.77 10.52 6.47
C GLN A 130 -4.62 9.79 7.18
N THR A 131 -4.85 8.55 7.61
CA THR A 131 -3.78 7.72 8.18
C THR A 131 -2.74 7.36 7.12
N PHE A 132 -3.14 7.11 5.87
CA PHE A 132 -2.18 6.87 4.79
C PHE A 132 -1.27 8.09 4.56
N VAL A 133 -1.84 9.30 4.50
CA VAL A 133 -1.08 10.56 4.40
C VAL A 133 -0.12 10.74 5.58
N GLU A 134 -0.55 10.44 6.80
CA GLU A 134 0.33 10.51 7.98
C GLU A 134 1.53 9.56 7.86
N VAL A 135 1.32 8.32 7.41
CA VAL A 135 2.39 7.34 7.19
C VAL A 135 3.35 7.85 6.11
N MET A 136 2.84 8.27 4.96
CA MET A 136 3.68 8.74 3.86
C MET A 136 4.47 10.01 4.22
N LEU A 137 3.84 10.93 4.94
CA LEU A 137 4.48 12.15 5.42
C LEU A 137 5.62 11.85 6.39
N THR A 138 5.35 11.07 7.43
CA THR A 138 6.35 10.79 8.47
C THR A 138 7.51 9.97 7.93
N ASP A 139 7.26 9.01 7.05
CA ASP A 139 8.29 8.16 6.45
C ASP A 139 9.14 8.94 5.42
N GLY A 140 8.50 9.74 4.58
CA GLY A 140 9.18 10.61 3.62
C GLY A 140 10.06 11.65 4.32
N CYS A 141 9.55 12.30 5.36
CA CYS A 141 10.34 13.22 6.17
C CYS A 141 11.49 12.53 6.89
N PHE A 142 11.28 11.32 7.44
CA PHE A 142 12.37 10.55 8.04
C PHE A 142 13.50 10.28 7.05
N LEU A 143 13.17 9.85 5.82
CA LEU A 143 14.16 9.62 4.77
C LEU A 143 14.90 10.91 4.40
N LEU A 144 14.18 12.01 4.18
CA LEU A 144 14.78 13.29 3.84
C LEU A 144 15.69 13.82 4.95
N ASP A 145 15.29 13.69 6.21
CA ASP A 145 16.09 14.11 7.37
C ASP A 145 17.37 13.26 7.49
N MET A 146 17.23 11.93 7.38
CA MET A 146 18.35 10.99 7.38
C MET A 146 19.35 11.29 6.26
N MET A 147 18.87 11.64 5.06
CA MET A 147 19.71 11.99 3.92
C MET A 147 20.31 13.40 4.02
N SER A 148 19.67 14.30 4.77
CA SER A 148 20.06 15.72 4.86
C SER A 148 20.93 16.06 6.07
N GLY A 149 21.05 15.17 7.05
CA GLY A 149 21.82 15.41 8.27
C GLY A 149 23.31 15.10 8.13
N PRO A 150 24.20 15.78 8.89
CA PRO A 150 25.54 15.26 9.12
C PRO A 150 25.39 13.99 9.98
N TYR A 151 25.75 12.83 9.42
CA TYR A 151 25.73 11.52 10.09
C TYR A 151 26.61 11.49 11.36
N LEU A 152 26.26 12.13 12.49
CA LEU A 152 27.01 11.95 13.75
C LEU A 152 26.25 12.09 15.09
N ASP A 153 25.04 12.66 15.18
CA ASP A 153 24.43 12.94 16.51
C ASP A 153 23.17 12.10 16.86
N TYR A 154 22.86 11.04 16.09
CA TYR A 154 21.90 10.04 16.57
C TYR A 154 22.61 9.08 17.54
N GLU A 155 22.90 9.54 18.77
CA GLU A 155 23.12 8.62 19.87
C GLU A 155 21.83 7.85 20.12
N MET A 156 21.85 6.61 19.67
CA MET A 156 20.76 5.66 19.81
C MET A 156 20.78 5.17 21.27
N HIS A 157 20.22 5.97 22.18
CA HIS A 157 20.01 5.53 23.56
C HIS A 157 18.96 4.40 23.55
N ALA A 158 19.46 3.18 23.76
CA ALA A 158 18.70 1.96 23.99
C ALA A 158 18.12 1.94 25.41
#